data_AF-A0A6G6BJK6-F1
#
_entry.id   AF-A0A6G6BJK6-F1
#
_cell.length_a   1.000
_cell.length_b   1.000
_cell.length_c   1.000
_cell.angle_alpha   90.00
_cell.angle_beta   90.00
_cell.angle_gamma   90.00
#
_symmetry.space_group_name_H-M   'P 1'
#
loop_
_entity.id
_entity.type
_entity.pdbx_description
1 polymer ?
#
loop_
_entity_poly.entity_id
_entity_poly.type
_entity_poly.pdbx_seq_one_letter_code
_entity_poly.pdbx_strand_id
1 'polypeptide(L)'
;MITKIKVPSPGESIIEVEISTWFVKNGDYVNKGQIIAEIDSDKATLEIISEYNGVITLVGKKGKKIRVGDTICIIDTSSKILSPASKKILKEKNIPIEFIKGTGKDGRIIKSDCIFIDNNTKTSDINSDRSKIITPLSSLRRKISERLVSIKNKTATLTTFNEVDMQEIFYIRKKYKNIFKEKHGVNLGFMSFFTISCIRALKIYPDINAMISEDGKDKINFEYYDSAILGMHKIMDRPVIINGCIKIRPIMYLALSYDHRIIDGKESVGFLVSIKESIENPIKFLMGGNEKNINNILEL
;
A
#
# COMPACT_ATOMS: atom_id res chain seq x y z
N MET A 1 -23.99 -24.88 -3.29
CA MET A 1 -24.10 -24.06 -2.06
C MET A 1 -23.80 -22.61 -2.40
N ILE A 2 -24.62 -21.65 -1.96
CA ILE A 2 -24.47 -20.24 -2.32
C ILE A 2 -23.61 -19.53 -1.27
N THR A 3 -22.47 -18.99 -1.66
CA THR A 3 -21.53 -18.31 -0.75
C THR A 3 -21.41 -16.82 -1.09
N LYS A 4 -21.38 -15.96 -0.07
CA LYS A 4 -21.34 -14.49 -0.22
C LYS A 4 -19.92 -13.98 0.01
N ILE A 5 -19.36 -13.23 -0.94
CA ILE A 5 -18.09 -12.53 -0.77
C ILE A 5 -18.38 -11.12 -0.23
N LYS A 6 -17.74 -10.78 0.89
CA LYS A 6 -17.89 -9.49 1.55
C LYS A 6 -16.75 -8.54 1.18
N VAL A 7 -17.00 -7.23 1.30
CA VAL A 7 -15.95 -6.21 1.19
C VAL A 7 -14.89 -6.44 2.29
N PRO A 8 -13.61 -6.67 1.95
CA PRO A 8 -12.53 -6.77 2.92
C PRO A 8 -12.19 -5.39 3.51
N SER A 9 -11.69 -5.35 4.75
CA SER A 9 -11.28 -4.10 5.39
C SER A 9 -9.91 -3.63 4.88
N PRO A 10 -9.80 -2.43 4.27
CA PRO A 10 -8.51 -1.86 3.84
C PRO A 10 -7.61 -1.38 4.99
N GLY A 11 -8.16 -1.24 6.19
CA GLY A 11 -7.47 -0.72 7.38
C GLY A 11 -8.45 -0.35 8.49
N GLU A 12 -7.95 -0.22 9.73
CA GLU A 12 -8.78 -0.04 10.94
C GLU A 12 -9.68 1.21 10.94
N SER A 13 -9.36 2.23 10.12
CA SER A 13 -10.10 3.51 10.09
C SER A 13 -10.91 3.74 8.81
N ILE A 14 -11.08 2.74 7.92
CA ILE A 14 -11.78 2.89 6.63
C ILE A 14 -13.12 2.15 6.67
N ILE A 15 -14.22 2.88 6.44
CA ILE A 15 -15.59 2.39 6.61
C ILE A 15 -16.27 2.13 5.25
N GLU A 16 -15.81 2.79 4.19
CA GLU A 16 -16.41 2.75 2.85
C GLU A 16 -15.34 2.56 1.78
N VAL A 17 -15.67 1.81 0.73
CA VAL A 17 -14.83 1.59 -0.45
C VAL A 17 -15.66 1.70 -1.72
N GLU A 18 -15.01 2.00 -2.84
CA GLU A 18 -15.64 2.10 -4.14
C GLU A 18 -15.19 0.96 -5.05
N ILE A 19 -16.12 0.34 -5.79
CA ILE A 19 -15.75 -0.66 -6.79
C ILE A 19 -15.18 0.04 -8.02
N SER A 20 -13.87 -0.10 -8.22
CA SER A 20 -13.12 0.51 -9.32
C SER A 20 -13.37 -0.24 -10.63
N THR A 21 -13.13 -1.55 -10.65
CA THR A 21 -13.27 -2.37 -11.87
C THR A 21 -13.68 -3.81 -11.53
N TRP A 22 -14.57 -4.38 -12.36
CA TRP A 22 -14.87 -5.81 -12.36
C TRP A 22 -14.05 -6.51 -13.45
N PHE A 23 -13.35 -7.58 -13.09
CA PHE A 23 -12.60 -8.41 -14.04
C PHE A 23 -13.43 -9.59 -14.57
N VAL A 24 -14.61 -9.83 -14.00
CA VAL A 24 -15.53 -10.91 -14.37
C VAL A 24 -16.92 -10.37 -14.66
N LYS A 25 -17.68 -11.06 -15.50
CA LYS A 25 -19.05 -10.71 -15.86
C LYS A 25 -20.06 -11.52 -15.05
N ASN A 26 -21.30 -11.03 -15.00
CA ASN A 26 -22.39 -11.71 -14.33
C ASN A 26 -22.68 -13.07 -15.00
N GLY A 27 -22.63 -14.15 -14.23
CA GLY A 27 -22.79 -15.52 -14.73
C GLY A 27 -21.50 -16.21 -15.19
N ASP A 28 -20.33 -15.57 -15.03
CA ASP A 28 -19.04 -16.19 -15.33
C ASP A 28 -18.64 -17.22 -14.27
N TYR A 29 -17.88 -18.24 -14.68
CA TYR A 29 -17.31 -19.21 -13.76
C TYR A 29 -15.97 -18.69 -13.24
N VAL A 30 -15.85 -18.52 -11.92
CA VAL A 30 -14.64 -18.07 -11.24
C VAL A 30 -13.95 -19.23 -10.55
N ASN A 31 -12.62 -19.29 -10.65
CA ASN A 31 -11.82 -20.26 -9.92
C ASN A 31 -11.36 -19.67 -8.58
N LYS A 32 -11.16 -20.53 -7.58
CA LYS A 32 -10.51 -20.16 -6.31
C LYS A 32 -9.12 -19.58 -6.61
N GLY A 33 -8.82 -18.42 -6.04
CA GLY A 33 -7.58 -17.68 -6.28
C GLY A 33 -7.62 -16.71 -7.47
N GLN A 34 -8.72 -16.66 -8.23
CA GLN A 34 -8.86 -15.72 -9.34
C GLN A 34 -9.29 -14.33 -8.84
N ILE A 35 -8.69 -13.27 -9.40
CA ILE A 35 -9.09 -11.89 -9.12
C ILE A 35 -10.45 -11.61 -9.79
N ILE A 36 -11.40 -11.14 -9.00
CA ILE A 36 -12.78 -10.88 -9.39
C ILE A 36 -13.01 -9.39 -9.62
N ALA A 37 -12.51 -8.54 -8.72
CA ALA A 37 -12.75 -7.10 -8.74
C ALA A 37 -11.61 -6.34 -8.06
N GLU A 38 -11.50 -5.05 -8.39
CA GLU A 38 -10.61 -4.08 -7.76
C GLU A 38 -11.47 -3.05 -7.02
N ILE A 39 -11.13 -2.80 -5.76
CA ILE A 39 -11.75 -1.78 -4.92
C ILE A 39 -10.75 -0.69 -4.57
N ASP A 40 -11.20 0.56 -4.63
CA ASP A 40 -10.43 1.74 -4.28
C ASP A 40 -10.97 2.34 -2.98
N SER A 41 -10.05 2.75 -2.12
CA SER A 41 -10.32 3.59 -0.95
C SER A 41 -9.47 4.85 -1.01
N ASP A 42 -9.72 5.80 -0.13
CA ASP A 42 -8.94 7.05 -0.03
C ASP A 42 -7.44 6.82 0.24
N LYS A 43 -7.04 5.62 0.69
CA LYS A 43 -5.67 5.33 1.13
C LYS A 43 -5.01 4.15 0.43
N ALA A 44 -5.78 3.24 -0.17
CA ALA A 44 -5.25 2.02 -0.79
C ALA A 44 -6.20 1.45 -1.84
N THR A 45 -5.60 0.77 -2.82
CA THR A 45 -6.29 -0.05 -3.82
C THR A 45 -6.09 -1.52 -3.45
N LEU A 46 -7.16 -2.31 -3.42
CA LEU A 46 -7.14 -3.73 -3.06
C LEU A 46 -7.83 -4.59 -4.13
N GLU A 47 -7.28 -5.79 -4.31
CA GLU A 47 -7.82 -6.81 -5.20
C GLU A 47 -8.68 -7.80 -4.41
N ILE A 48 -9.87 -8.09 -4.93
CA ILE A 48 -10.78 -9.09 -4.38
C ILE A 48 -10.53 -10.39 -5.12
N ILE A 49 -10.09 -11.39 -4.37
CA ILE A 49 -9.78 -12.73 -4.87
C ILE A 49 -10.95 -13.67 -4.53
N SER A 50 -11.29 -14.56 -5.46
CA SER A 50 -12.29 -15.60 -5.23
C SER A 50 -11.81 -16.62 -4.21
N GLU A 51 -12.59 -16.87 -3.16
CA GLU A 51 -12.32 -17.94 -2.19
C GLU A 51 -12.83 -19.32 -2.65
N TYR A 52 -13.73 -19.35 -3.63
CA TYR A 52 -14.46 -20.56 -4.06
C TYR A 52 -14.47 -20.71 -5.58
N ASN A 53 -14.68 -21.95 -6.03
CA ASN A 53 -14.96 -22.25 -7.43
C ASN A 53 -16.48 -22.21 -7.66
N GLY A 54 -16.96 -21.48 -8.66
CA GLY A 54 -18.40 -21.44 -8.94
C GLY A 54 -18.82 -20.36 -9.91
N VAL A 55 -20.13 -20.24 -10.13
CA VAL A 55 -20.70 -19.19 -10.99
C VAL A 55 -20.95 -17.93 -10.17
N ILE A 56 -20.43 -16.79 -10.63
CA ILE A 56 -20.54 -15.51 -9.92
C ILE A 56 -21.77 -14.71 -10.34
N THR A 57 -22.49 -14.18 -9.36
CA THR A 57 -23.56 -13.20 -9.54
C THR A 57 -23.15 -11.87 -8.90
N LEU A 58 -23.13 -10.80 -9.70
CA LEU A 58 -22.70 -9.47 -9.26
C LEU A 58 -23.85 -8.72 -8.57
N VAL A 59 -23.62 -8.22 -7.36
CA VAL A 59 -24.61 -7.43 -6.60
C VAL A 59 -24.25 -5.94 -6.62
N GLY A 60 -22.95 -5.62 -6.55
CA GLY A 60 -22.45 -4.24 -6.63
C GLY A 60 -22.25 -3.72 -8.06
N LYS A 61 -22.65 -2.46 -8.31
CA LYS A 61 -22.35 -1.76 -9.58
C LYS A 61 -20.99 -1.05 -9.50
N LYS A 62 -20.28 -0.97 -10.63
CA LYS A 62 -19.04 -0.19 -10.77
C LYS A 62 -19.30 1.28 -10.41
N GLY A 63 -18.39 1.90 -9.65
CA GLY A 63 -18.49 3.29 -9.18
C GLY A 63 -19.43 3.53 -8.00
N LYS A 64 -20.00 2.48 -7.42
CA LYS A 64 -20.84 2.60 -6.21
C LYS A 64 -19.98 2.47 -4.96
N LYS A 65 -20.18 3.38 -4.00
CA LYS A 65 -19.63 3.28 -2.64
C LYS A 65 -20.40 2.22 -1.85
N ILE A 66 -19.66 1.31 -1.22
CA ILE A 66 -20.17 0.17 -0.46
C ILE A 66 -19.44 0.13 0.88
N ARG A 67 -20.14 -0.24 1.96
CA ARG A 67 -19.54 -0.32 3.29
C ARG A 67 -18.72 -1.58 3.47
N VAL A 68 -17.66 -1.49 4.26
CA VAL A 68 -16.85 -2.65 4.63
C VAL A 68 -17.75 -3.69 5.32
N GLY A 69 -17.67 -4.95 4.88
CA GLY A 69 -18.52 -6.04 5.36
C GLY A 69 -19.80 -6.31 4.54
N ASP A 70 -20.21 -5.42 3.64
CA ASP A 70 -21.35 -5.65 2.75
C ASP A 70 -21.03 -6.72 1.68
N THR A 71 -22.08 -7.37 1.15
CA THR A 71 -21.92 -8.41 0.12
C THR A 71 -21.69 -7.78 -1.26
N ILE A 72 -20.55 -8.10 -1.88
CA ILE A 72 -20.15 -7.60 -3.20
C ILE A 72 -20.68 -8.50 -4.32
N CYS A 73 -20.52 -9.81 -4.16
CA CYS A 73 -20.96 -10.82 -5.12
C CYS A 73 -21.31 -12.14 -4.42
N ILE A 74 -22.03 -12.97 -5.16
CA ILE A 74 -22.50 -14.28 -4.70
C ILE A 74 -21.92 -15.34 -5.62
N ILE A 75 -21.35 -16.41 -5.07
CA ILE A 75 -20.82 -17.54 -5.83
C ILE A 75 -21.67 -18.77 -5.57
N ASP A 76 -22.25 -19.34 -6.62
CA ASP A 76 -22.91 -20.64 -6.58
C ASP A 76 -21.92 -21.77 -6.88
N THR A 77 -21.64 -22.58 -5.86
CA THR A 77 -20.72 -23.73 -5.91
C THR A 77 -21.39 -25.03 -6.39
N SER A 78 -22.71 -25.03 -6.64
CA SER A 78 -23.49 -26.23 -7.03
C SER A 78 -23.38 -26.60 -8.51
N SER A 79 -22.99 -25.64 -9.33
CA SER A 79 -23.07 -25.76 -10.79
C SER A 79 -21.94 -26.64 -11.34
N LYS A 80 -22.31 -27.76 -11.98
CA LYS A 80 -21.37 -28.70 -12.63
C LYS A 80 -20.46 -27.95 -13.59
N ILE A 81 -19.17 -28.23 -13.51
CA ILE A 81 -18.17 -27.55 -14.32
C ILE A 81 -18.29 -28.00 -15.77
N LEU A 82 -18.61 -27.08 -16.67
CA LEU A 82 -18.34 -27.24 -18.09
C LEU A 82 -16.96 -26.64 -18.39
N SER A 83 -16.11 -27.40 -19.09
CA SER A 83 -14.89 -26.80 -19.64
C SER A 83 -15.28 -25.71 -20.66
N PRO A 84 -14.57 -24.57 -20.73
CA PRO A 84 -14.90 -23.51 -21.69
C PRO A 84 -14.92 -23.99 -23.15
N ALA A 85 -14.08 -24.99 -23.46
CA ALA A 85 -14.05 -25.64 -24.77
C ALA A 85 -15.31 -26.49 -25.03
N SER A 86 -15.79 -27.25 -24.04
CA SER A 86 -17.03 -28.02 -24.14
C SER A 86 -18.25 -27.10 -24.28
N LYS A 87 -18.28 -25.97 -23.55
CA LYS A 87 -19.39 -25.00 -23.58
C LYS A 87 -19.52 -24.29 -24.93
N LYS A 88 -18.41 -24.07 -25.65
CA LYS A 88 -18.41 -23.51 -27.01
C LYS A 88 -18.86 -24.54 -28.06
N ILE A 89 -18.32 -25.76 -28.00
CA ILE A 89 -18.62 -26.86 -28.92
C ILE A 89 -20.10 -27.31 -28.82
N LEU A 90 -20.65 -27.36 -27.61
CA LEU A 90 -22.07 -27.68 -27.37
C LEU A 90 -23.02 -26.61 -27.92
N LYS A 91 -22.61 -25.34 -27.85
CA LYS A 91 -23.40 -24.19 -28.29
C LYS A 91 -23.34 -23.98 -29.81
N GLU A 92 -22.22 -24.34 -30.44
CA GLU A 92 -22.08 -24.33 -31.91
C GLU A 92 -22.79 -25.52 -32.57
N LYS A 93 -22.93 -26.67 -31.89
CA LYS A 93 -23.52 -27.91 -32.46
C LYS A 93 -24.94 -28.25 -31.98
N ASN A 94 -25.58 -27.41 -31.15
CA ASN A 94 -26.95 -27.59 -30.64
C ASN A 94 -27.22 -28.96 -29.98
N ILE A 95 -26.26 -29.50 -29.23
CA ILE A 95 -26.41 -30.80 -28.56
C ILE A 95 -26.94 -30.60 -27.14
N PRO A 96 -28.05 -31.25 -26.73
CA PRO A 96 -28.59 -31.14 -25.37
C PRO A 96 -27.66 -31.79 -24.33
N ILE A 97 -27.40 -31.04 -23.25
CA ILE A 97 -26.42 -31.36 -22.19
C ILE A 97 -26.78 -32.65 -21.42
N GLU A 98 -28.05 -33.06 -21.46
CA GLU A 98 -28.59 -34.24 -20.77
C GLU A 98 -28.03 -35.57 -21.30
N PHE A 99 -27.54 -35.59 -22.54
CA PHE A 99 -27.03 -36.80 -23.20
C PHE A 99 -25.53 -37.07 -22.98
N ILE A 100 -24.81 -36.20 -22.27
CA ILE A 100 -23.35 -36.28 -22.17
C ILE A 100 -22.93 -36.67 -20.75
N LYS A 101 -22.31 -37.85 -20.63
CA LYS A 101 -21.77 -38.37 -19.37
C LYS A 101 -20.30 -37.97 -19.26
N GLY A 102 -19.99 -37.01 -18.39
CA GLY A 102 -18.63 -36.49 -18.23
C GLY A 102 -17.69 -37.50 -17.58
N THR A 103 -16.57 -37.81 -18.24
CA THR A 103 -15.58 -38.80 -17.74
C THR A 103 -14.35 -38.18 -17.07
N GLY A 104 -14.35 -36.86 -16.83
CA GLY A 104 -13.27 -36.17 -16.15
C GLY A 104 -13.24 -36.38 -14.64
N LYS A 105 -12.08 -36.07 -14.04
CA LYS A 105 -11.91 -35.99 -12.58
C LYS A 105 -12.95 -35.01 -11.99
N ASP A 106 -13.65 -35.43 -10.95
CA ASP A 106 -14.81 -34.75 -10.33
C ASP A 106 -16.05 -34.61 -11.24
N GLY A 107 -16.24 -35.50 -12.22
CA GLY A 107 -17.47 -35.57 -13.04
C GLY A 107 -17.60 -34.45 -14.07
N ARG A 108 -16.48 -33.82 -14.43
CA ARG A 108 -16.39 -32.72 -15.41
C ARG A 108 -16.53 -33.26 -16.85
N ILE A 109 -17.34 -32.59 -17.67
CA ILE A 109 -17.39 -32.86 -19.13
C ILE A 109 -16.15 -32.22 -19.76
N ILE A 110 -15.29 -33.07 -20.34
CA ILE A 110 -14.01 -32.66 -20.90
C ILE A 110 -14.12 -32.51 -22.42
N LYS A 111 -13.12 -31.84 -23.01
CA LYS A 111 -13.03 -31.65 -24.46
C LYS A 111 -13.01 -32.98 -25.22
N SER A 112 -12.38 -34.03 -24.68
CA SER A 112 -12.33 -35.39 -25.26
C SER A 112 -13.71 -36.00 -25.45
N ASP A 113 -14.66 -35.70 -24.59
CA ASP A 113 -16.02 -36.29 -24.60
C ASP A 113 -16.90 -35.60 -25.66
N CYS A 114 -16.59 -34.33 -25.95
CA CYS A 114 -17.19 -33.57 -27.05
C CYS A 114 -16.48 -33.81 -28.39
N ILE A 115 -15.17 -34.10 -28.36
CA ILE A 115 -14.33 -34.38 -29.53
C ILE A 115 -14.44 -35.85 -29.97
N PHE A 116 -14.79 -36.81 -29.11
CA PHE A 116 -15.02 -38.19 -29.55
C PHE A 116 -16.18 -38.29 -30.57
N ILE A 117 -17.11 -37.33 -30.52
CA ILE A 117 -18.15 -37.11 -31.54
C ILE A 117 -17.58 -36.38 -32.79
N ASP A 118 -16.50 -35.61 -32.63
CA ASP A 118 -15.88 -34.74 -33.65
C ASP A 118 -14.61 -35.33 -34.32
N ASN A 119 -14.05 -36.44 -33.81
CA ASN A 119 -12.83 -37.08 -34.32
C ASN A 119 -12.98 -37.68 -35.74
N ASN A 120 -14.14 -37.53 -36.38
CA ASN A 120 -14.26 -37.70 -37.83
C ASN A 120 -13.74 -36.48 -38.64
N THR A 121 -13.37 -35.37 -38.00
CA THR A 121 -13.07 -34.10 -38.70
C THR A 121 -11.88 -33.30 -38.09
N LYS A 122 -10.66 -33.87 -38.18
CA LYS A 122 -9.29 -33.28 -38.39
C LYS A 122 -8.92 -31.86 -37.84
N THR A 123 -7.95 -31.71 -36.90
CA THR A 123 -6.46 -31.39 -37.02
C THR A 123 -6.07 -30.15 -37.86
N SER A 124 -5.13 -29.23 -37.56
CA SER A 124 -4.16 -28.90 -36.48
C SER A 124 -3.37 -27.64 -36.94
N ASP A 125 -3.07 -26.65 -36.08
CA ASP A 125 -1.92 -25.71 -36.26
C ASP A 125 -1.63 -24.95 -34.96
N ILE A 126 -0.35 -24.88 -34.56
CA ILE A 126 0.13 -24.24 -33.32
C ILE A 126 1.02 -23.04 -33.71
N ASN A 127 0.45 -21.84 -33.66
CA ASN A 127 1.19 -20.58 -33.63
C ASN A 127 1.28 -20.10 -32.18
N SER A 128 2.50 -19.91 -31.66
CA SER A 128 2.73 -19.35 -30.32
C SER A 128 2.50 -17.85 -30.33
N ASP A 129 1.24 -17.44 -30.21
CA ASP A 129 0.84 -16.04 -30.21
C ASP A 129 1.25 -15.38 -28.87
N ARG A 130 2.17 -14.39 -28.90
CA ARG A 130 2.52 -13.58 -27.72
C ARG A 130 1.38 -12.58 -27.45
N SER A 131 0.29 -13.04 -26.82
CA SER A 131 -0.85 -12.20 -26.49
C SER A 131 -0.51 -11.18 -25.40
N LYS A 132 -0.71 -9.88 -25.65
CA LYS A 132 -0.62 -8.81 -24.64
C LYS A 132 -2.02 -8.45 -24.13
N ILE A 133 -2.17 -8.31 -22.82
CA ILE A 133 -3.38 -7.75 -22.19
C ILE A 133 -3.08 -6.30 -21.83
N ILE A 134 -3.84 -5.37 -22.41
CA ILE A 134 -3.70 -3.93 -22.16
C ILE A 134 -4.89 -3.48 -21.32
N THR A 135 -4.63 -2.99 -20.11
CA THR A 135 -5.64 -2.42 -19.21
C THR A 135 -5.42 -0.92 -19.09
N PRO A 136 -6.41 -0.07 -19.39
CA PRO A 136 -6.27 1.37 -19.26
C PRO A 136 -6.18 1.80 -17.79
N LEU A 137 -5.34 2.79 -17.49
CA LEU A 137 -5.25 3.38 -16.16
C LEU A 137 -6.45 4.27 -15.85
N SER A 138 -6.83 4.36 -14.57
CA SER A 138 -7.80 5.34 -14.10
C SER A 138 -7.28 6.76 -14.29
N SER A 139 -8.20 7.74 -14.39
CA SER A 139 -7.87 9.15 -14.56
C SER A 139 -7.04 9.72 -13.39
N LEU A 140 -7.31 9.29 -12.16
CA LEU A 140 -6.51 9.64 -10.97
C LEU A 140 -5.11 9.04 -11.05
N ARG A 141 -5.01 7.73 -11.32
CA ARG A 141 -3.72 7.02 -11.39
C ARG A 141 -2.84 7.53 -12.52
N ARG A 142 -3.45 7.93 -13.64
CA ARG A 142 -2.75 8.59 -14.75
C ARG A 142 -2.13 9.93 -14.32
N LYS A 143 -2.90 10.82 -13.67
CA LYS A 143 -2.37 12.10 -13.16
C LYS A 143 -1.26 11.93 -12.12
N ILE A 144 -1.39 10.96 -11.22
CA ILE A 144 -0.35 10.63 -10.23
C ILE A 144 0.91 10.15 -10.95
N SER A 145 0.75 9.24 -11.92
CA SER A 145 1.87 8.73 -12.72
C SER A 145 2.58 9.83 -13.49
N GLU A 146 1.85 10.74 -14.13
CA GLU A 146 2.40 11.88 -14.85
C GLU A 146 3.25 12.76 -13.93
N ARG A 147 2.75 13.07 -12.72
CA ARG A 147 3.51 13.83 -11.71
C ARG A 147 4.76 13.11 -11.24
N LEU A 148 4.67 11.83 -10.90
CA LEU A 148 5.81 11.04 -10.42
C LEU A 148 6.91 10.93 -11.49
N VAL A 149 6.53 10.69 -12.75
CA VAL A 149 7.47 10.66 -13.87
C VAL A 149 8.09 12.04 -14.09
N SER A 150 7.30 13.11 -14.01
CA SER A 150 7.83 14.48 -14.10
C SER A 150 8.84 14.78 -12.99
N ILE A 151 8.59 14.36 -11.75
CA ILE A 151 9.53 14.58 -10.63
C ILE A 151 10.84 13.83 -10.93
N LYS A 152 10.75 12.53 -11.24
CA LYS A 152 11.92 11.69 -11.51
C LYS A 152 12.80 12.22 -12.64
N ASN A 153 12.21 12.85 -13.65
CA ASN A 153 12.96 13.42 -14.77
C ASN A 153 13.52 14.82 -14.49
N LYS A 154 12.93 15.59 -13.55
CA LYS A 154 13.33 16.97 -13.26
C LYS A 154 14.33 17.10 -12.10
N THR A 155 14.26 16.20 -11.12
CA THR A 155 15.06 16.30 -9.88
C THR A 155 16.20 15.28 -9.88
N ALA A 156 17.37 15.68 -9.37
CA ALA A 156 18.44 14.73 -9.08
C ALA A 156 18.23 14.14 -7.69
N THR A 157 17.31 13.19 -7.55
CA THR A 157 16.94 12.63 -6.24
C THR A 157 18.05 11.72 -5.72
N LEU A 158 18.57 12.02 -4.52
CA LEU A 158 19.40 11.10 -3.75
C LEU A 158 18.70 10.78 -2.42
N THR A 159 18.83 9.54 -1.94
CA THR A 159 18.24 9.10 -0.68
C THR A 159 19.34 8.62 0.27
N THR A 160 19.38 9.20 1.46
CA THR A 160 20.28 8.82 2.55
C THR A 160 19.48 8.21 3.69
N PHE A 161 20.08 7.26 4.42
CA PHE A 161 19.45 6.57 5.54
C PHE A 161 20.34 6.60 6.78
N ASN A 162 19.74 6.82 7.95
CA ASN A 162 20.38 6.71 9.25
C ASN A 162 19.56 5.83 10.19
N GLU A 163 20.25 5.10 11.07
CA GLU A 163 19.63 4.37 12.17
C GLU A 163 19.62 5.23 13.44
N VAL A 164 18.53 5.14 14.20
CA VAL A 164 18.31 5.91 15.42
C VAL A 164 17.86 4.99 16.55
N ASP A 165 18.50 5.10 17.71
CA ASP A 165 18.06 4.43 18.93
C ASP A 165 16.90 5.20 19.57
N MET A 166 15.76 4.53 19.71
CA MET A 166 14.53 5.12 20.26
C MET A 166 14.42 4.95 21.79
N GLN A 167 15.35 4.28 22.45
CA GLN A 167 15.27 3.90 23.86
C GLN A 167 14.92 5.08 24.78
N GLU A 168 15.58 6.23 24.61
CA GLU A 168 15.37 7.41 25.45
C GLU A 168 13.97 8.02 25.27
N ILE A 169 13.47 8.07 24.03
CA ILE A 169 12.09 8.54 23.79
C ILE A 169 11.07 7.60 24.43
N PHE A 170 11.29 6.28 24.38
CA PHE A 170 10.43 5.33 25.07
C PHE A 170 10.44 5.55 26.58
N TYR A 171 11.61 5.75 27.17
CA TYR A 171 11.77 6.02 28.59
C TYR A 171 11.01 7.29 29.02
N ILE A 172 11.25 8.40 28.32
CA ILE A 172 10.60 9.68 28.58
C ILE A 172 9.09 9.57 28.42
N ARG A 173 8.63 8.95 27.33
CA ARG A 173 7.20 8.76 27.08
C ARG A 173 6.57 7.94 28.20
N LYS A 174 7.20 6.85 28.66
CA LYS A 174 6.67 6.03 29.76
C LYS A 174 6.55 6.83 31.05
N LYS A 175 7.54 7.67 31.36
CA LYS A 175 7.59 8.49 32.59
C LYS A 175 6.56 9.63 32.58
N TYR A 176 6.40 10.31 31.46
CA TYR A 176 5.62 11.56 31.39
C TYR A 176 4.27 11.46 30.69
N LYS A 177 3.90 10.31 30.12
CA LYS A 177 2.63 10.15 29.38
C LYS A 177 1.40 10.58 30.18
N ASN A 178 1.30 10.22 31.46
CA ASN A 178 0.11 10.53 32.27
C ASN A 178 0.07 12.02 32.63
N ILE A 179 1.18 12.56 33.13
CA ILE A 179 1.33 13.99 33.47
C ILE A 179 1.03 14.87 32.24
N PHE A 180 1.56 14.47 31.09
CA PHE A 180 1.33 15.19 29.84
C PHE A 180 -0.14 15.17 29.42
N LYS A 181 -0.80 14.01 29.54
CA LYS A 181 -2.22 13.85 29.22
C LYS A 181 -3.13 14.64 30.17
N GLU A 182 -2.79 14.71 31.45
CA GLU A 182 -3.53 15.51 32.44
C GLU A 182 -3.43 17.01 32.15
N LYS A 183 -2.25 17.51 31.76
CA LYS A 183 -2.05 18.93 31.44
C LYS A 183 -2.71 19.35 30.12
N HIS A 184 -2.53 18.55 29.06
CA HIS A 184 -2.84 18.95 27.68
C HIS A 184 -4.04 18.23 27.05
N GLY A 185 -4.64 17.26 27.75
CA GLY A 185 -5.79 16.49 27.25
C GLY A 185 -5.47 15.51 26.11
N VAL A 186 -4.24 15.49 25.59
CA VAL A 186 -3.80 14.63 24.49
C VAL A 186 -2.67 13.70 24.90
N ASN A 187 -2.55 12.56 24.20
CA ASN A 187 -1.47 11.62 24.48
C ASN A 187 -0.13 12.16 23.95
N LEU A 188 0.93 12.02 24.75
CA LEU A 188 2.30 12.26 24.28
C LEU A 188 2.65 11.23 23.19
N GLY A 189 2.72 11.69 21.95
CA GLY A 189 3.05 10.90 20.77
C GLY A 189 4.54 10.88 20.47
N PHE A 190 4.98 9.92 19.66
CA PHE A 190 6.35 9.94 19.12
C PHE A 190 6.53 11.13 18.17
N MET A 191 5.52 11.41 17.33
CA MET A 191 5.55 12.47 16.32
C MET A 191 6.00 13.82 16.85
N SER A 192 5.58 14.19 18.05
CA SER A 192 5.95 15.46 18.70
C SER A 192 7.47 15.63 18.77
N PHE A 193 8.18 14.61 19.25
CA PHE A 193 9.64 14.62 19.31
C PHE A 193 10.27 14.71 17.92
N PHE A 194 9.71 14.02 16.92
CA PHE A 194 10.19 14.06 15.54
C PHE A 194 10.00 15.42 14.90
N THR A 195 8.82 16.01 15.02
CA THR A 195 8.49 17.31 14.43
C THR A 195 9.43 18.38 14.97
N ILE A 196 9.65 18.44 16.29
CA ILE A 196 10.56 19.43 16.89
C ILE A 196 12.01 19.15 16.51
N SER A 197 12.42 17.87 16.46
CA SER A 197 13.76 17.50 15.99
C SER A 197 13.98 17.94 14.55
N CYS A 198 12.98 17.78 13.67
CA CYS A 198 13.02 18.26 12.29
C CYS A 198 13.11 19.78 12.24
N ILE A 199 12.26 20.51 12.98
CA ILE A 199 12.31 21.99 13.03
C ILE A 199 13.68 22.48 13.52
N ARG A 200 14.22 21.86 14.57
CA ARG A 200 15.56 22.16 15.07
C ARG A 200 16.62 21.91 13.99
N ALA A 201 16.55 20.79 13.29
CA ALA A 201 17.49 20.45 12.23
C ALA A 201 17.36 21.40 11.02
N LEU A 202 16.15 21.79 10.63
CA LEU A 202 15.90 22.76 9.55
C LEU A 202 16.47 24.15 9.88
N LYS A 203 16.43 24.56 11.15
CA LYS A 203 17.08 25.80 11.61
C LYS A 203 18.60 25.78 11.44
N ILE A 204 19.22 24.60 11.56
CA ILE A 204 20.67 24.42 11.41
C ILE A 204 21.05 24.28 9.92
N TYR A 205 20.18 23.61 9.15
CA TYR A 205 20.38 23.32 7.72
C TYR A 205 19.22 23.94 6.90
N PRO A 206 19.21 25.27 6.71
CA PRO A 206 18.09 25.97 6.09
C PRO A 206 17.89 25.61 4.61
N ASP A 207 18.94 25.19 3.91
CA ASP A 207 18.87 24.82 2.50
C ASP A 207 18.08 23.53 2.25
N ILE A 208 17.85 22.73 3.29
CA ILE A 208 16.96 21.56 3.21
C ILE A 208 15.49 21.97 3.11
N ASN A 209 15.14 23.15 3.63
CA ASN A 209 13.81 23.73 3.48
C ASN A 209 13.65 24.50 2.14
N ALA A 210 14.67 24.57 1.30
CA ALA A 210 14.64 25.41 0.10
C ALA A 210 13.97 24.71 -1.09
N MET A 211 13.52 25.53 -2.05
CA MET A 211 12.89 25.09 -3.30
C MET A 211 13.62 25.72 -4.50
N ILE A 212 13.75 24.98 -5.60
CA ILE A 212 14.14 25.55 -6.91
C ILE A 212 12.90 26.16 -7.58
N SER A 213 13.03 27.39 -8.08
CA SER A 213 11.99 28.08 -8.85
C SER A 213 11.52 27.25 -10.06
N GLU A 214 10.31 27.52 -10.55
CA GLU A 214 9.75 26.76 -11.68
C GLU A 214 10.60 26.83 -12.96
N ASP A 215 11.31 27.94 -13.16
CA ASP A 215 12.21 28.14 -14.29
C ASP A 215 13.63 27.56 -14.06
N GLY A 216 13.89 27.04 -12.86
CA GLY A 216 15.12 26.34 -12.51
C GLY A 216 16.32 27.24 -12.22
N LYS A 217 16.12 28.56 -12.12
CA LYS A 217 17.22 29.53 -12.02
C LYS A 217 17.51 30.01 -10.60
N ASP A 218 16.48 30.07 -9.77
CA ASP A 218 16.56 30.67 -8.45
C ASP A 218 16.34 29.63 -7.36
N LYS A 219 17.09 29.77 -6.27
CA LYS A 219 16.82 29.08 -5.00
C LYS A 219 15.93 29.97 -4.14
N ILE A 220 14.82 29.42 -3.66
CA ILE A 220 13.86 30.08 -2.77
C ILE A 220 13.99 29.46 -1.38
N ASN A 221 14.35 30.28 -0.40
CA ASN A 221 14.36 29.90 1.01
C ASN A 221 13.09 30.43 1.68
N PHE A 222 12.51 29.66 2.59
CA PHE A 222 11.31 30.04 3.35
C PHE A 222 11.65 30.36 4.80
N GLU A 223 10.99 31.37 5.37
CA GLU A 223 11.11 31.75 6.79
C GLU A 223 10.16 30.95 7.71
N TYR A 224 9.30 30.13 7.11
CA TYR A 224 8.35 29.25 7.81
C TYR A 224 8.67 27.77 7.53
N TYR A 225 8.14 26.90 8.41
CA TYR A 225 8.34 25.46 8.33
C TYR A 225 6.99 24.76 8.21
N ASP A 226 6.69 24.26 7.01
CA ASP A 226 5.52 23.45 6.78
C ASP A 226 5.89 21.97 6.79
N SER A 227 5.09 21.16 7.49
CA SER A 227 5.25 19.71 7.50
C SER A 227 4.07 19.05 6.80
N ALA A 228 4.36 18.36 5.70
CA ALA A 228 3.48 17.30 5.21
C ALA A 228 3.67 16.03 6.07
N ILE A 229 2.68 15.12 6.06
CA ILE A 229 2.64 13.91 6.89
C ILE A 229 4.00 13.18 6.90
N LEU A 230 4.64 13.09 8.07
CA LEU A 230 5.87 12.33 8.28
C LEU A 230 5.55 10.84 8.35
N GLY A 231 5.78 10.12 7.25
CA GLY A 231 5.79 8.66 7.25
C GLY A 231 7.02 8.15 7.99
N MET A 232 6.83 7.59 9.19
CA MET A 232 7.92 6.98 9.95
C MET A 232 8.12 5.51 9.56
N HIS A 233 9.37 5.05 9.57
CA HIS A 233 9.66 3.63 9.45
C HIS A 233 9.24 2.88 10.72
N LYS A 234 9.07 1.56 10.60
CA LYS A 234 8.76 0.70 11.73
C LYS A 234 9.91 0.69 12.74
N ILE A 235 9.56 0.82 14.03
CA ILE A 235 10.49 0.61 15.14
C ILE A 235 10.61 -0.90 15.38
N MET A 236 11.83 -1.41 15.39
CA MET A 236 12.10 -2.84 15.57
C MET A 236 13.25 -3.05 16.55
N ASP A 237 13.12 -4.06 17.42
CA ASP A 237 14.18 -4.44 18.32
C ASP A 237 15.36 -5.05 17.56
N ARG A 238 16.57 -4.54 17.82
CA ARG A 238 17.81 -5.00 17.18
C ARG A 238 18.95 -5.15 18.18
N PRO A 239 19.82 -6.14 17.99
CA PRO A 239 21.06 -6.25 18.76
C PRO A 239 22.05 -5.17 18.29
N VAL A 240 22.52 -4.33 19.23
CA VAL A 240 23.52 -3.28 18.99
C VAL A 240 24.64 -3.38 20.03
N ILE A 241 25.85 -3.00 19.65
CA ILE A 241 27.00 -3.00 20.55
C ILE A 241 27.08 -1.62 21.24
N ILE A 242 26.94 -1.61 22.57
CA ILE A 242 27.05 -0.40 23.39
C ILE A 242 28.06 -0.67 24.50
N ASN A 243 29.13 0.12 24.56
CA ASN A 243 30.22 -0.03 25.53
C ASN A 243 30.79 -1.47 25.57
N GLY A 244 31.01 -2.06 24.39
CA GLY A 244 31.55 -3.42 24.24
C GLY A 244 30.57 -4.56 24.54
N CYS A 245 29.31 -4.26 24.93
CA CYS A 245 28.30 -5.27 25.22
C CYS A 245 27.19 -5.28 24.17
N ILE A 246 26.71 -6.46 23.78
CA ILE A 246 25.52 -6.61 22.94
C ILE A 246 24.28 -6.29 23.79
N LYS A 247 23.49 -5.31 23.37
CA LYS A 247 22.23 -4.92 24.00
C LYS A 247 21.12 -4.89 22.94
N ILE A 248 19.90 -5.23 23.35
CA ILE A 248 18.73 -5.08 22.49
C ILE A 248 18.23 -3.63 22.61
N ARG A 249 18.04 -2.96 21.47
CA ARG A 249 17.51 -1.60 21.39
C ARG A 249 16.38 -1.48 20.38
N PRO A 250 15.35 -0.65 20.65
CA PRO A 250 14.33 -0.32 19.67
C PRO A 250 14.94 0.65 18.64
N ILE A 251 15.27 0.13 17.46
CA ILE A 251 15.90 0.92 16.38
C ILE A 251 14.86 1.31 15.34
N MET A 252 15.01 2.52 14.81
CA MET A 252 14.22 3.03 13.70
C MET A 252 15.12 3.59 12.59
N TYR A 253 14.69 3.47 11.34
CA TYR A 253 15.31 4.15 10.22
C TYR A 253 14.73 5.54 9.98
N LEU A 254 15.62 6.51 9.80
CA LEU A 254 15.33 7.78 9.17
C LEU A 254 15.82 7.74 7.74
N ALA A 255 14.96 8.18 6.82
CA ALA A 255 15.29 8.31 5.41
C ALA A 255 15.02 9.74 4.98
N LEU A 256 15.98 10.34 4.27
CA LEU A 256 15.80 11.64 3.64
C LEU A 256 16.06 11.48 2.14
N SER A 257 15.04 11.79 1.34
CA SER A 257 15.21 11.99 -0.11
C SER A 257 15.25 13.47 -0.39
N TYR A 258 16.24 13.91 -1.15
CA TYR A 258 16.49 15.32 -1.41
C TYR A 258 16.93 15.54 -2.85
N ASP A 259 16.81 16.79 -3.32
CA ASP A 259 17.29 17.20 -4.64
C ASP A 259 18.77 17.62 -4.54
N HIS A 260 19.64 16.79 -5.11
CA HIS A 260 21.09 16.97 -5.07
C HIS A 260 21.56 18.19 -5.90
N ARG A 261 20.63 18.89 -6.59
CA ARG A 261 20.92 20.19 -7.22
C ARG A 261 21.04 21.33 -6.21
N ILE A 262 20.37 21.23 -5.07
CA ILE A 262 20.40 22.23 -3.99
C ILE A 262 21.27 21.75 -2.83
N ILE A 263 21.00 20.52 -2.39
CA ILE A 263 21.51 19.99 -1.13
C ILE A 263 22.67 19.06 -1.44
N ASP A 264 23.80 19.25 -0.77
CA ASP A 264 24.94 18.34 -0.90
C ASP A 264 24.83 17.16 0.07
N GLY A 265 25.72 16.17 -0.11
CA GLY A 265 25.76 14.99 0.76
C GLY A 265 26.10 15.31 2.22
N LYS A 266 26.89 16.37 2.48
CA LYS A 266 27.32 16.76 3.83
C LYS A 266 26.16 17.37 4.60
N GLU A 267 25.39 18.25 3.99
CA GLU A 267 24.21 18.89 4.56
C GLU A 267 23.12 17.86 4.85
N SER A 268 22.86 16.96 3.90
CA SER A 268 21.89 15.87 4.06
C SER A 268 22.24 14.94 5.21
N VAL A 269 23.50 14.47 5.27
CA VAL A 269 23.99 13.63 6.37
C VAL A 269 23.96 14.40 7.69
N GLY A 270 24.42 15.65 7.70
CA GLY A 270 24.44 16.51 8.88
C GLY A 270 23.04 16.74 9.46
N PHE A 271 22.04 16.90 8.60
CA PHE A 271 20.65 17.03 9.01
C PHE A 271 20.11 15.75 9.64
N LEU A 272 20.31 14.59 9.01
CA LEU A 272 19.91 13.31 9.59
C LEU A 272 20.63 13.02 10.91
N VAL A 273 21.91 13.39 11.03
CA VAL A 273 22.67 13.28 12.27
C VAL A 273 22.10 14.21 13.34
N SER A 274 21.75 15.46 13.00
CA SER A 274 21.12 16.41 13.94
C SER A 274 19.78 15.90 14.48
N ILE A 275 18.96 15.27 13.62
CA ILE A 275 17.71 14.62 14.04
C ILE A 275 18.01 13.42 14.94
N LYS A 276 18.94 12.55 14.53
CA LYS A 276 19.39 11.39 15.31
C LYS A 276 19.83 11.81 16.71
N GLU A 277 20.71 12.80 16.82
CA GLU A 277 21.21 13.32 18.11
C GLU A 277 20.07 13.84 18.98
N SER A 278 19.10 14.53 18.38
CA SER A 278 17.93 15.08 19.08
C SER A 278 17.02 13.98 19.63
N ILE A 279 16.90 12.86 18.92
CA ILE A 279 16.08 11.71 19.33
C ILE A 279 16.81 10.85 20.37
N GLU A 280 18.11 10.63 20.19
CA GLU A 280 18.94 9.83 21.10
C GLU A 280 19.25 10.61 22.40
N ASN A 281 19.25 11.95 22.36
CA ASN A 281 19.52 12.81 23.52
C ASN A 281 18.48 13.95 23.66
N PRO A 282 17.19 13.61 23.83
CA PRO A 282 16.08 14.58 23.80
C PRO A 282 16.17 15.60 24.93
N ILE A 283 16.64 15.21 26.11
CA ILE A 283 16.79 16.12 27.26
C ILE A 283 17.73 17.26 26.91
N LYS A 284 18.87 16.93 26.28
CA LYS A 284 19.89 17.91 25.91
C LYS A 284 19.42 18.83 24.79
N PHE A 285 18.87 18.26 23.72
CA PHE A 285 18.65 19.00 22.47
C PHE A 285 17.24 19.56 22.28
N LEU A 286 16.23 18.90 22.87
CA LEU A 286 14.82 19.29 22.76
C LEU A 286 14.28 19.97 24.02
N MET A 287 14.88 19.68 25.18
CA MET A 287 14.37 20.11 26.49
C MET A 287 15.29 21.11 27.20
N GLY A 288 16.34 21.60 26.52
CA GLY A 288 17.26 22.59 27.08
C GLY A 288 18.04 22.11 28.30
N GLY A 289 18.30 20.81 28.40
CA GLY A 289 19.02 20.18 29.51
C GLY A 289 18.17 19.90 30.75
N ASN A 290 16.85 20.15 30.72
CA ASN A 290 15.96 19.93 31.86
C ASN A 290 14.76 19.06 31.49
N GLU A 291 14.65 17.87 32.09
CA GLU A 291 13.55 16.94 31.88
C GLU A 291 12.15 17.53 32.18
N LYS A 292 12.05 18.54 33.05
CA LYS A 292 10.75 19.16 33.39
C LYS A 292 10.17 19.98 32.24
N ASN A 293 11.00 20.36 31.25
CA ASN A 293 10.55 21.10 30.07
C ASN A 293 9.73 20.25 29.10
N ILE A 294 9.48 18.97 29.40
CA ILE A 294 8.60 18.08 28.61
C ILE A 294 7.23 18.69 28.35
N ASN A 295 6.74 19.48 29.30
CA ASN A 295 5.44 20.10 29.21
C ASN A 295 5.36 21.17 28.11
N ASN A 296 6.51 21.67 27.66
CA ASN A 296 6.62 22.72 26.63
C ASN A 296 7.02 22.14 25.27
N ILE A 297 7.39 20.86 25.19
CA ILE A 297 7.74 20.17 23.93
C ILE A 297 6.61 20.31 22.91
N LEU A 298 5.35 20.35 23.35
CA LEU A 298 4.17 20.38 22.48
C LEU A 298 3.49 21.76 22.38
N GLU A 299 4.05 22.81 22.99
CA GLU A 299 3.51 24.18 22.92
C GLU A 299 4.07 24.95 21.69
N LEU A 300 4.19 24.26 20.55
CA LEU A 300 4.44 24.87 19.24
C LEU A 300 3.13 25.36 18.60
#